data_AF-E7C2P1-F1
#
_entry.id   AF-E7C2P1-F1
#
_cell.length_a   1.000
_cell.length_b   1.000
_cell.length_c   1.000
_cell.angle_alpha   90.00
_cell.angle_beta   90.00
_cell.angle_gamma   90.00
#
_symmetry.space_group_name_H-M   'P 1'
#
loop_
_entity.id
_entity.type
_entity.pdbx_description
1 polymer ?
#
loop_
_entity_poly.entity_id
_entity_poly.type
_entity_poly.pdbx_seq_one_letter_code
_entity_poly.pdbx_strand_id
1 'polypeptide(L)'
;SKGLVLLHAKAQKWLQPGGHADGDGRLQAVALKEALEETGIADLQVWPRAIDVDVHEVVDKRAKEIVHLHLDVRFLIKAPQSAVARRNHESLDLRWVAREELNDPRLALDPSTQRVANYGFALADQLMH
;
A
#
# COMPACT_ATOMS: atom_id res chain seq x y z
N SER A 1 10.30 3.63 -12.73
CA SER A 1 9.49 4.21 -11.63
C SER A 1 9.90 3.59 -10.30
N LYS A 2 9.48 4.13 -9.14
CA LYS A 2 9.66 3.50 -7.81
C LYS A 2 8.29 3.40 -7.12
N GLY A 3 8.10 2.38 -6.30
CA GLY A 3 6.94 2.22 -5.40
C GLY A 3 7.32 2.55 -3.97
N LEU A 4 6.34 2.83 -3.11
CA LEU A 4 6.56 3.11 -1.69
C LEU A 4 5.92 2.02 -0.84
N VAL A 5 6.68 1.48 0.10
CA VAL A 5 6.20 0.55 1.14
C VAL A 5 6.50 1.11 2.53
N LEU A 6 5.70 0.73 3.52
CA LEU A 6 5.89 1.03 4.93
C LEU A 6 6.09 -0.24 5.73
N LEU A 7 6.94 -0.18 6.76
CA LEU A 7 7.11 -1.25 7.73
C LEU A 7 6.07 -1.08 8.83
N HIS A 8 4.99 -1.85 8.78
CA HIS A 8 3.83 -1.67 9.65
C HIS A 8 4.15 -2.08 11.11
N ALA A 9 3.86 -1.21 12.08
CA ALA A 9 4.24 -1.39 13.50
C ALA A 9 3.55 -2.58 14.18
N LYS A 10 2.25 -2.82 13.95
CA LYS A 10 1.55 -4.00 14.52
C LYS A 10 1.83 -5.30 13.75
N ALA A 11 1.84 -5.24 12.42
CA ALA A 11 2.04 -6.43 11.59
C ALA A 11 3.49 -6.90 11.57
N GLN A 12 4.46 -5.98 11.71
CA GLN A 12 5.90 -6.20 11.52
C GLN A 12 6.20 -6.75 10.11
N LYS A 13 5.55 -6.16 9.10
CA LYS A 13 5.68 -6.52 7.69
C LYS A 13 5.78 -5.26 6.84
N TRP A 14 6.51 -5.36 5.73
CA TRP A 14 6.51 -4.34 4.69
C TRP A 14 5.27 -4.47 3.83
N LEU A 15 4.50 -3.39 3.71
CA LEU A 15 3.20 -3.35 3.02
C LEU A 15 3.08 -2.03 2.25
N GLN A 16 2.17 -1.97 1.28
CA GLN A 16 1.68 -0.71 0.74
C GLN A 16 0.87 0.07 1.81
N PRO A 17 0.77 1.40 1.69
CA PRO A 17 -0.17 2.18 2.51
C PRO A 17 -1.63 1.74 2.33
N GLY A 18 -2.43 1.86 3.38
CA GLY A 18 -3.86 1.55 3.31
C GLY A 18 -4.53 1.39 4.68
N GLY A 19 -5.86 1.50 4.70
CA GLY A 19 -6.64 1.50 5.93
C GLY A 19 -8.12 1.18 5.68
N HIS A 20 -8.92 1.29 6.74
CA HIS A 20 -10.35 0.98 6.69
C HIS A 20 -11.16 2.08 6.01
N ALA A 21 -12.20 1.68 5.28
CA ALA A 21 -13.11 2.64 4.63
C ALA A 21 -14.16 3.23 5.58
N ASP A 22 -14.39 2.60 6.74
CA ASP A 22 -15.32 3.07 7.78
C ASP A 22 -16.71 3.49 7.28
N GLY A 23 -17.21 2.78 6.26
CA GLY A 23 -18.51 3.02 5.63
C GLY A 23 -18.50 4.02 4.47
N ASP A 24 -17.37 4.65 4.15
CA ASP A 24 -17.24 5.50 2.95
C ASP A 24 -17.11 4.64 1.68
N GLY A 25 -18.14 4.70 0.82
CA GLY A 25 -18.16 3.99 -0.45
C GLY A 25 -17.20 4.56 -1.52
N ARG A 26 -16.58 5.72 -1.29
CA ARG A 26 -15.60 6.33 -2.20
C ARG A 26 -14.21 5.76 -1.94
N LEU A 27 -14.04 4.47 -2.20
CA LEU A 27 -12.82 3.72 -1.89
C LEU A 27 -11.53 4.34 -2.46
N GLN A 28 -11.63 4.98 -3.63
CA GLN A 28 -10.53 5.75 -4.23
C GLN A 28 -10.07 6.91 -3.33
N ALA A 29 -11.02 7.66 -2.76
CA ALA A 29 -10.74 8.79 -1.89
C ALA A 29 -10.21 8.32 -0.53
N VAL A 30 -10.72 7.20 -0.02
CA VAL A 30 -10.18 6.53 1.18
C VAL A 30 -8.72 6.16 0.95
N ALA A 31 -8.39 5.44 -0.14
CA ALA A 31 -7.02 5.05 -0.43
C ALA A 31 -6.07 6.26 -0.54
N LEU A 32 -6.53 7.36 -1.16
CA LEU A 32 -5.75 8.60 -1.24
C LEU A 32 -5.51 9.24 0.14
N LYS A 33 -6.54 9.26 0.99
CA LYS A 33 -6.47 9.79 2.35
C LYS A 33 -5.49 9.00 3.20
N GLU A 34 -5.61 7.67 3.21
CA GLU A 34 -4.71 6.78 3.96
C GLU A 34 -3.26 6.94 3.51
N ALA A 35 -3.03 6.98 2.18
CA ALA A 35 -1.68 7.23 1.65
C ALA A 35 -1.11 8.57 2.10
N LEU A 36 -1.92 9.64 2.16
CA LEU A 36 -1.50 10.94 2.69
C LEU A 36 -1.16 10.85 4.19
N GLU A 37 -2.01 10.21 4.99
CA GLU A 37 -1.87 10.14 6.45
C GLU A 37 -0.68 9.26 6.89
N GLU A 38 -0.43 8.16 6.20
CA GLU A 38 0.64 7.21 6.54
C GLU A 38 2.02 7.62 6.01
N THR A 39 2.05 8.37 4.90
CA THR A 39 3.31 8.75 4.23
C THR A 39 3.66 10.22 4.36
N GLY A 40 2.70 11.08 4.76
CA GLY A 40 2.89 12.52 4.84
C GLY A 40 3.17 13.21 3.50
N ILE A 41 3.00 12.53 2.37
CA ILE A 41 3.27 13.07 1.04
C ILE A 41 2.06 13.89 0.58
N ALA A 42 2.27 15.19 0.34
CA ALA A 42 1.28 16.07 -0.26
C ALA A 42 1.18 15.87 -1.79
N ASP A 43 0.12 16.42 -2.39
CA ASP A 43 -0.11 16.45 -3.84
C ASP A 43 -0.13 15.06 -4.51
N LEU A 44 -0.58 14.04 -3.77
CA LEU A 44 -0.83 12.71 -4.28
C LEU A 44 -1.99 12.72 -5.29
N GLN A 45 -1.86 11.94 -6.36
CA GLN A 45 -2.88 11.77 -7.39
C GLN A 45 -3.23 10.30 -7.54
N VAL A 46 -4.50 9.97 -7.34
CA VAL A 46 -4.99 8.59 -7.40
C VAL A 46 -5.60 8.28 -8.75
N TRP A 47 -5.21 7.14 -9.33
CA TRP A 47 -5.80 6.62 -10.56
C TRP A 47 -7.27 6.24 -10.31
N PRO A 48 -8.23 6.62 -11.19
CA PRO A 48 -9.65 6.45 -10.94
C PRO A 48 -10.17 5.01 -10.89
N ARG A 49 -9.36 4.04 -11.33
CA ARG A 49 -9.77 2.62 -11.36
C ARG A 49 -8.91 1.82 -10.41
N ALA A 50 -9.55 0.89 -9.69
CA ALA A 50 -8.82 -0.13 -8.95
C ALA A 50 -7.94 -0.95 -9.89
N ILE A 51 -6.76 -1.31 -9.41
CA ILE A 51 -5.74 -2.06 -10.16
C ILE A 51 -5.61 -3.51 -9.69
N ASP A 52 -6.10 -3.82 -8.49
CA ASP A 52 -6.09 -5.14 -7.87
C ASP A 52 -7.24 -5.21 -6.84
N VAL A 53 -7.70 -6.42 -6.58
CA VAL A 53 -8.61 -6.74 -5.48
C VAL A 53 -8.05 -7.94 -4.73
N ASP A 54 -8.21 -7.97 -3.41
CA ASP A 54 -7.69 -9.05 -2.59
C ASP A 54 -8.62 -9.35 -1.42
N VAL A 55 -8.56 -10.59 -0.93
CA VAL A 55 -9.26 -11.01 0.28
C VAL A 55 -8.25 -11.68 1.18
N HIS A 56 -8.15 -11.24 2.43
CA HIS A 56 -7.29 -11.87 3.42
C HIS A 56 -7.92 -11.88 4.80
N GLU A 57 -7.51 -12.86 5.61
CA GLU A 57 -7.98 -13.03 6.98
C GLU A 57 -7.24 -12.09 7.92
N VAL A 58 -7.99 -11.45 8.81
CA VAL A 58 -7.45 -10.78 10.00
C VAL A 58 -7.51 -11.76 11.15
N VAL A 59 -6.32 -12.16 11.61
CA VAL A 59 -6.16 -13.14 12.69
C VAL A 59 -5.79 -12.42 13.98
N ASP A 60 -6.50 -12.71 15.07
CA ASP A 60 -6.04 -12.33 16.41
C ASP A 60 -4.81 -13.19 16.74
N LYS A 61 -3.64 -12.54 16.78
CA LYS A 61 -2.37 -13.22 17.06
C LYS A 61 -2.33 -13.91 18.42
N ARG A 62 -3.15 -13.49 19.41
CA ARG A 62 -3.22 -14.09 20.75
C ARG A 62 -4.13 -15.31 20.77
N ALA A 63 -5.30 -15.22 20.14
CA ALA A 63 -6.29 -16.30 20.13
C ALA A 63 -6.08 -17.33 19.01
N LYS A 64 -5.29 -16.99 17.97
CA LYS A 64 -5.16 -17.75 16.72
C LYS A 64 -6.50 -17.99 16.01
N GLU A 65 -7.44 -17.07 16.19
CA GLU A 65 -8.76 -17.13 15.58
C GLU A 65 -8.88 -16.07 14.49
N ILE A 66 -9.62 -16.40 13.44
CA ILE A 66 -9.99 -15.45 12.39
C ILE A 66 -11.07 -14.54 12.99
N VAL A 67 -10.79 -13.25 13.05
CA VAL A 67 -11.71 -12.25 13.57
C VAL A 67 -12.68 -11.83 12.46
N HIS A 68 -12.14 -11.50 11.29
CA HIS A 68 -12.90 -11.08 10.12
C HIS A 68 -12.05 -11.18 8.84
N LEU A 69 -12.69 -10.95 7.69
CA LEU A 69 -12.01 -10.81 6.40
C LEU A 69 -11.83 -9.33 6.07
N HIS A 70 -10.67 -8.98 5.54
CA HIS A 70 -10.47 -7.76 4.78
C HIS A 70 -10.77 -8.01 3.30
N LEU A 71 -11.54 -7.11 2.71
CA LEU A 71 -11.83 -7.05 1.29
C LEU A 71 -11.13 -5.81 0.75
N ASP A 72 -9.97 -5.99 0.14
CA ASP A 72 -9.15 -4.88 -0.33
C ASP A 72 -9.52 -4.50 -1.76
N VAL A 73 -9.73 -3.19 -1.98
CA VAL A 73 -9.77 -2.59 -3.32
C VAL A 73 -8.59 -1.64 -3.43
N ARG A 74 -7.65 -1.96 -4.34
CA ARG A 74 -6.32 -1.35 -4.34
C ARG A 74 -6.14 -0.45 -5.55
N PHE A 75 -5.48 0.69 -5.35
CA PHE A 75 -5.35 1.75 -6.35
C PHE A 75 -3.88 2.10 -6.61
N LEU A 76 -3.61 2.61 -7.81
CA LEU A 76 -2.33 3.27 -8.10
C LEU A 76 -2.42 4.72 -7.62
N ILE A 77 -1.45 5.15 -6.82
CA ILE A 77 -1.31 6.54 -6.37
C ILE A 77 0.05 7.06 -6.83
N LYS A 78 0.03 8.17 -7.56
CA LYS A 78 1.23 8.87 -8.04
C LYS A 78 1.63 9.94 -7.04
N ALA A 79 2.88 9.87 -6.60
CA ALA A 79 3.52 10.92 -5.84
C ALA A 79 4.28 11.91 -6.75
N PRO A 80 4.44 13.18 -6.34
CA PRO A 80 5.36 14.11 -6.97
C PRO A 80 6.80 13.56 -6.98
N GLN A 81 7.60 13.92 -7.99
CA GLN A 81 8.99 13.46 -8.10
C GLN A 81 9.88 13.88 -6.91
N SER A 82 9.57 15.03 -6.30
CA SER A 82 10.27 15.58 -5.13
C SER A 82 9.69 15.12 -3.78
N ALA A 83 8.75 14.16 -3.78
CA ALA A 83 8.08 13.71 -2.57
C ALA A 83 9.07 13.16 -1.54
N VAL A 84 8.93 13.64 -0.30
CA VAL A 84 9.67 13.13 0.87
C VAL A 84 8.67 12.43 1.77
N ALA A 85 8.78 11.11 1.86
CA ALA A 85 7.93 10.30 2.72
C ALA A 85 8.32 10.50 4.20
N ARG A 86 7.33 10.65 5.07
CA ARG A 86 7.46 10.80 6.52
C ARG A 86 6.50 9.85 7.20
N ARG A 87 7.05 8.97 8.05
CA ARG A 87 6.26 7.97 8.77
C ARG A 87 5.43 8.63 9.85
N ASN A 88 4.30 8.01 10.15
CA ASN A 88 3.51 8.31 11.33
C ASN A 88 3.78 7.28 12.45
N HIS A 89 2.84 7.14 13.38
CA HIS A 89 2.95 6.21 14.51
C HIS A 89 2.62 4.75 14.13
N GLU A 90 2.02 4.52 12.96
CA GLU A 90 1.61 3.20 12.48
C GLU A 90 2.71 2.48 11.71
N SER A 91 3.73 3.21 11.28
CA SER A 91 4.89 2.70 10.57
C SER A 91 6.19 2.90 11.36
N LEU A 92 7.05 1.89 11.32
CA LEU A 92 8.40 1.93 11.85
C LEU A 92 9.39 2.52 10.86
N ASP A 93 9.14 2.34 9.56
CA ASP A 93 9.99 2.81 8.47
C ASP A 93 9.20 2.94 7.15
N LEU A 94 9.76 3.66 6.18
CA LEU A 94 9.23 3.86 4.84
C LEU A 94 10.35 3.67 3.82
N ARG A 95 10.08 2.98 2.71
CA ARG A 95 11.09 2.74 1.69
C ARG A 95 10.53 2.86 0.28
N TRP A 96 11.21 3.68 -0.53
CA TRP A 96 11.05 3.67 -1.97
C TRP A 96 11.79 2.47 -2.56
N VAL A 97 11.08 1.60 -3.27
CA VAL A 97 11.58 0.36 -3.86
C VAL A 97 11.45 0.39 -5.38
N ALA A 98 12.47 -0.08 -6.07
CA ALA A 98 12.42 -0.36 -7.50
C ALA A 98 11.72 -1.69 -7.77
N ARG A 99 11.30 -1.93 -9.02
CA ARG A 99 10.59 -3.17 -9.41
C ARG A 99 11.45 -4.41 -9.15
N GLU A 100 12.76 -4.28 -9.33
CA GLU A 100 13.74 -5.35 -9.15
C GLU A 100 13.92 -5.71 -7.67
N GLU A 101 13.57 -4.80 -6.75
CA GLU A 101 13.66 -5.02 -5.30
C GLU A 101 12.43 -5.75 -4.73
N LEU A 102 11.37 -5.99 -5.51
CA LEU A 102 10.14 -6.64 -4.98
C LEU A 102 10.40 -8.06 -4.44
N ASN A 103 11.46 -8.71 -4.89
CA ASN A 103 11.89 -10.04 -4.43
C ASN A 103 13.05 -9.98 -3.41
N ASP A 104 13.42 -8.79 -2.93
CA ASP A 104 14.50 -8.63 -1.93
C ASP A 104 14.11 -9.33 -0.62
N PRO A 105 14.88 -10.34 -0.17
CA PRO A 105 14.60 -11.06 1.07
C PRO A 105 14.56 -10.16 2.31
N ARG A 106 15.20 -8.97 2.27
CA ARG A 106 15.17 -7.99 3.37
C ARG A 106 13.82 -7.29 3.50
N LEU A 107 13.04 -7.22 2.42
CA LEU A 107 11.68 -6.69 2.45
C LEU A 107 10.67 -7.79 2.80
N ALA A 108 10.94 -9.02 2.37
CA ALA A 108 10.07 -10.18 2.62
C ALA A 108 8.58 -9.87 2.34
N LEU A 109 8.32 -9.15 1.23
CA LEU A 109 6.97 -8.80 0.79
C LEU A 109 6.16 -10.07 0.56
N ASP A 110 4.93 -10.12 1.04
CA ASP A 110 4.06 -11.26 0.77
C ASP A 110 3.61 -11.29 -0.72
N PRO A 111 3.12 -12.44 -1.21
CA PRO A 111 2.72 -12.58 -2.61
C PRO A 111 1.64 -11.58 -3.05
N SER A 112 0.76 -11.16 -2.13
CA SER A 112 -0.31 -10.21 -2.41
C SER A 112 0.24 -8.80 -2.65
N THR A 113 1.16 -8.38 -1.80
CA THR A 113 1.89 -7.11 -1.89
C THR A 113 2.76 -7.06 -3.15
N GLN A 114 3.48 -8.15 -3.46
CA GLN A 114 4.26 -8.28 -4.70
C GLN A 114 3.36 -8.21 -5.94
N ARG A 115 2.18 -8.85 -5.91
CA ARG A 115 1.22 -8.84 -7.03
C ARG A 115 0.73 -7.44 -7.33
N VAL A 116 0.20 -6.72 -6.33
CA VAL A 116 -0.30 -5.36 -6.53
C VAL A 116 0.80 -4.40 -6.97
N ALA A 117 2.02 -4.54 -6.43
CA ALA A 117 3.16 -3.73 -6.84
C ALA A 117 3.52 -3.97 -8.32
N ASN A 118 3.53 -5.23 -8.78
CA ASN A 118 3.79 -5.55 -10.18
C ASN A 118 2.74 -4.96 -11.13
N TYR A 119 1.45 -5.01 -10.78
CA TYR A 119 0.38 -4.34 -11.53
C TYR A 119 0.56 -2.82 -11.53
N GLY A 120 0.88 -2.24 -10.37
CA GLY A 120 1.11 -0.81 -10.21
C GLY A 120 2.25 -0.31 -11.09
N PHE A 121 3.39 -1.01 -11.09
CA PHE A 121 4.51 -0.65 -11.97
C PHE A 121 4.13 -0.78 -13.45
N ALA A 122 3.45 -1.87 -13.85
CA ALA A 122 3.07 -2.07 -15.26
C ALA A 122 2.12 -0.96 -15.76
N LEU A 123 1.15 -0.57 -14.94
CA LEU A 123 0.26 0.55 -15.26
C LEU A 123 1.02 1.89 -15.26
N ALA A 124 1.92 2.12 -14.29
CA ALA A 124 2.71 3.34 -14.25
C ALA A 124 3.59 3.50 -15.51
N ASP A 125 4.18 2.42 -16.00
CA ASP A 125 4.97 2.43 -17.23
C ASP A 125 4.09 2.84 -18.43
N GLN A 126 2.84 2.34 -18.51
CA GLN A 126 1.89 2.73 -19.57
C GLN A 126 1.43 4.20 -19.49
N LEU A 127 1.38 4.78 -18.30
CA LEU A 127 0.89 6.16 -18.09
C LEU A 127 2.01 7.23 -18.17
N MET A 128 3.27 6.81 -18.09
CA MET A 128 4.45 7.70 -18.09
C MET A 128 5.25 7.65 -19.40
N HIS A 129 4.79 6.87 -20.38
CA HIS A 129 5.25 6.87 -21.77
C HIS A 129 4.23 7.57 -22.67
#